data_AF-A0A7K2Z4Y1-F1
#
_entry.id   AF-A0A7K2Z4Y1-F1
#
_cell.length_a   1.000
_cell.length_b   1.000
_cell.length_c   1.000
_cell.angle_alpha   90.00
_cell.angle_beta   90.00
_cell.angle_gamma   90.00
#
_symmetry.space_group_name_H-M   'P 1'
#
loop_
_entity.id
_entity.type
_entity.pdbx_description
1 polymer ?
#
loop_
_entity_poly.entity_id
_entity_poly.type
_entity_poly.pdbx_seq_one_letter_code
_entity_poly.pdbx_strand_id
1 'polypeptide(L)' 'MSRFSDRRVHDHVVLDEIELYGDLMIAASASEGPLTQAQIDAVLGLGGRISGAHTRAGPRRRGLRSAPGVRLPGTPP' A
#
# COMPACT_ATOMS: atom_id res chain seq x y z
N MET A 1 22.29 -11.13 -23.72
CA MET A 1 20.84 -10.84 -23.76
C MET A 1 20.26 -10.80 -22.34
N SER A 2 20.08 -9.61 -21.76
CA SER A 2 19.53 -9.44 -20.39
C SER A 2 18.18 -8.71 -20.43
N ARG A 3 17.19 -9.29 -21.13
CA ARG A 3 15.84 -8.70 -21.23
C ARG A 3 14.98 -8.90 -19.98
N PHE A 4 15.39 -9.80 -19.08
CA PHE A 4 14.65 -10.08 -17.84
C PHE A 4 14.92 -9.07 -16.73
N SER A 5 16.10 -8.43 -16.74
CA SER A 5 16.49 -7.41 -15.76
C SER A 5 15.80 -6.08 -16.03
N ASP A 6 15.71 -5.66 -17.29
CA ASP A 6 15.01 -4.45 -17.73
C ASP A 6 13.50 -4.49 -17.39
N ARG A 7 12.86 -5.67 -17.54
CA ARG A 7 11.45 -5.89 -17.17
C ARG A 7 11.19 -5.77 -15.67
N ARG A 8 12.05 -6.38 -14.83
CA ARG A 8 11.94 -6.26 -13.36
C ARG A 8 12.24 -4.85 -12.88
N VAL A 9 13.07 -4.12 -13.62
CA VAL A 9 13.31 -2.70 -13.37
C VAL A 9 12.06 -1.87 -13.70
N HIS A 10 11.45 -2.11 -14.85
CA HIS A 10 10.18 -1.44 -15.21
C HIS A 10 9.03 -1.81 -14.28
N ASP A 11 8.96 -3.06 -13.81
CA ASP A 11 7.90 -3.52 -12.91
C ASP A 11 7.88 -2.74 -11.59
N HIS A 12 9.04 -2.49 -10.97
CA HIS A 12 9.06 -1.71 -9.72
C HIS A 12 8.73 -0.23 -9.93
N VAL A 13 9.20 0.39 -11.02
CA VAL A 13 8.87 1.79 -11.34
C VAL A 13 7.37 1.95 -11.55
N VAL A 14 6.72 1.01 -12.26
CA VAL A 14 5.28 1.02 -12.48
C VAL A 14 4.51 0.74 -11.18
N LEU A 15 5.00 -0.16 -10.32
CA LEU A 15 4.38 -0.42 -9.02
C LEU A 15 4.47 0.79 -8.09
N ASP A 16 5.61 1.48 -8.07
CA ASP A 16 5.80 2.73 -7.32
C ASP A 16 4.85 3.82 -7.84
N GLU A 17 4.65 3.91 -9.16
CA GLU A 17 3.69 4.82 -9.77
C GLU A 17 2.24 4.45 -9.40
N ILE A 18 1.87 3.17 -9.39
CA ILE A 18 0.55 2.71 -8.94
C ILE A 18 0.31 3.04 -7.47
N GLU A 19 1.30 2.82 -6.60
CA GLU A 19 1.20 3.20 -5.18
C GLU A 19 0.99 4.71 -5.04
N LEU A 20 1.73 5.52 -5.81
CA LEU A 20 1.60 6.97 -5.84
C LEU A 20 0.18 7.42 -6.24
N TYR A 21 -0.36 6.90 -7.34
CA TYR A 21 -1.73 7.22 -7.76
C TYR A 21 -2.76 6.72 -6.75
N GLY A 22 -2.53 5.57 -6.12
CA GLY A 22 -3.37 5.04 -5.06
C GLY A 22 -3.46 6.00 -3.87
N ASP A 23 -2.32 6.48 -3.38
CA ASP A 23 -2.26 7.43 -2.26
C ASP A 23 -2.93 8.77 -2.63
N LEU A 24 -2.78 9.26 -3.86
CA LEU A 24 -3.49 10.45 -4.35
C LEU A 24 -5.01 10.25 -4.43
N MET A 25 -5.48 9.10 -4.92
CA MET A 25 -6.91 8.78 -4.96
C MET A 25 -7.52 8.69 -3.55
N ILE A 26 -6.81 8.06 -2.61
CA ILE A 26 -7.24 7.97 -1.22
C ILE A 26 -7.36 9.38 -0.62
N ALA A 27 -6.34 10.23 -0.78
CA ALA A 27 -6.35 11.60 -0.29
C ALA A 27 -7.51 12.42 -0.89
N ALA A 28 -7.76 12.29 -2.20
CA ALA A 28 -8.88 12.96 -2.86
C ALA A 28 -10.23 12.47 -2.34
N SER A 29 -10.40 11.16 -2.14
CA SER A 29 -11.65 10.57 -1.63
C SER A 29 -11.99 10.98 -0.20
N ALA A 30 -10.98 11.33 0.59
CA ALA A 30 -11.13 11.78 1.97
C ALA A 30 -11.28 13.30 2.09
N SER A 31 -11.16 14.03 0.98
CA SER A 31 -11.28 15.50 0.95
C SER A 31 -12.71 15.90 0.58
N GLU A 32 -13.22 16.94 1.23
CA GLU A 32 -14.54 17.52 0.96
C GLU A 32 -14.62 18.27 -0.40
N GLY A 33 -13.51 18.31 -1.13
CA GLY A 33 -13.38 18.97 -2.43
C GLY A 33 -12.04 18.67 -3.10
N PRO A 34 -11.73 19.30 -4.25
CA PRO A 34 -10.47 19.09 -4.96
C PRO A 34 -9.26 19.33 -4.06
N LEU A 35 -8.23 18.49 -4.21
CA LEU A 35 -6.97 18.69 -3.50
C LEU A 35 -6.31 20.00 -3.96
N THR A 36 -5.85 20.80 -3.00
CA THR A 36 -4.99 21.94 -3.27
C THR A 36 -3.58 21.47 -3.63
N GLN A 37 -2.81 22.31 -4.31
CA GLN A 37 -1.41 22.01 -4.65
C GLN A 37 -0.58 21.63 -3.41
N ALA A 38 -0.77 22.33 -2.29
CA ALA A 38 -0.06 22.03 -1.05
C ALA A 38 -0.41 20.64 -0.48
N GLN A 39 -1.66 20.18 -0.64
CA GLN A 39 -2.06 18.84 -0.22
C GLN A 39 -1.49 17.76 -1.15
N ILE A 40 -1.43 18.04 -2.46
CA ILE A 40 -0.74 17.17 -3.43
C ILE A 40 0.74 17.06 -3.05
N ASP A 41 1.42 18.19 -2.85
CA ASP A 41 2.83 18.23 -2.48
C ASP A 41 3.10 17.48 -1.16
N ALA A 42 2.17 17.51 -0.21
CA ALA A 42 2.26 16.75 1.04
C ALA A 42 2.14 15.23 0.82
N VAL A 43 1.19 14.77 -0.01
CA VAL A 43 1.05 13.35 -0.38
C VAL A 43 2.28 12.87 -1.16
N LEU A 44 2.83 13.72 -2.02
CA LEU A 44 4.06 13.47 -2.77
C LEU A 44 5.34 13.62 -1.92
N GLY A 45 5.23 14.07 -0.66
CA GLY A 45 6.38 14.26 0.24
C GLY A 45 7.33 15.41 -0.13
N LEU A 46 6.89 16.35 -0.97
CA LEU A 46 7.72 17.43 -1.53
C LEU A 46 8.00 18.58 -0.55
N GLY A 47 7.31 18.64 0.59
CA GLY A 47 7.39 19.73 1.58
C GLY A 47 8.47 19.60 2.67
N GLY A 48 9.24 18.52 2.71
CA GLY A 48 10.24 18.27 3.76
C GLY A 48 11.50 17.63 3.19
N ARG A 49 12.51 18.44 2.85
CA ARG A 49 13.83 17.94 2.46
C ARG A 49 14.58 17.33 3.65
N ILE A 50 14.22 16.16 4.18
CA ILE A 50 15.17 15.17 4.75
C ILE A 50 14.52 13.77 4.81
N SER A 51 15.28 12.79 4.33
CA SER A 51 15.27 11.36 4.67
C SER A 51 14.60 10.44 3.65
N GLY A 52 15.45 9.95 2.73
CA GLY A 52 15.18 8.74 1.98
C GLY A 52 14.90 7.58 2.93
N ALA A 53 13.63 7.16 2.95
CA ALA A 53 13.21 5.84 3.38
C ALA A 53 11.75 5.66 2.91
N HIS A 54 11.54 5.54 1.60
CA HIS A 54 10.42 4.75 1.10
C HIS A 54 10.72 3.27 1.41
N THR A 55 10.74 2.94 2.69
CA THR A 55 10.51 1.58 3.16
C THR A 55 9.25 1.66 3.98
N ARG A 56 8.12 1.87 3.28
CA ARG A 56 6.82 1.51 3.83
C ARG A 56 6.86 0.01 4.01
N ALA A 57 7.32 -0.42 5.19
CA ALA A 57 7.23 -1.81 5.60
C ALA A 57 5.76 -2.20 5.47
N GLY A 58 5.46 -2.97 4.42
CA GLY A 58 4.12 -3.47 4.15
C GLY A 58 3.55 -4.08 5.42
N PRO A 59 2.22 -4.01 5.63
CA PRO A 59 1.61 -4.50 6.85
C PRO A 59 2.02 -5.96 7.04
N ARG A 60 2.90 -6.20 8.02
CA ARG A 60 3.18 -7.54 8.51
C ARG A 60 1.84 -8.05 8.99
N ARG A 61 1.27 -8.99 8.23
CA ARG A 61 0.14 -9.82 8.63
C ARG A 61 0.54 -10.54 9.91
N ARG A 62 0.38 -9.85 11.05
CA ARG A 62 0.53 -10.38 12.40
C ARG A 62 -0.49 -11.50 12.49
N GLY A 63 0.02 -12.70 12.72
CA GLY A 63 -0.65 -13.96 12.46
C GLY A 63 -2.13 -13.97 12.82
N LEU A 64 -2.92 -14.51 11.89
CA LEU A 64 -4.18 -15.15 12.22
C LEU A 64 -3.86 -16.21 13.28
N ARG A 65 -4.04 -15.81 14.54
CA ARG A 65 -3.99 -16.70 15.69
C ARG A 65 -4.92 -17.86 15.34
N SER A 66 -4.40 -19.08 15.34
CA SER A 66 -5.21 -20.30 15.24
C SER A 66 -6.39 -20.17 16.21
N ALA A 67 -7.60 -20.08 15.67
CA ALA A 67 -8.80 -20.18 16.46
C ALA A 67 -8.94 -21.62 16.96
N PRO A 68 -9.23 -21.87 18.24
CA PRO A 68 -9.36 -23.22 18.76
C PRO A 68 -10.72 -23.81 18.34
N GLY A 69 -10.64 -25.03 17.79
CA GLY A 69 -11.69 -26.04 17.63
C GLY A 69 -13.16 -25.58 17.61
N VAL A 70 -13.74 -25.56 16.41
CA VAL A 70 -15.20 -25.72 16.25
C VAL A 70 -15.56 -27.13 16.71
N ARG A 71 -16.19 -27.24 17.89
CA ARG A 71 -16.87 -28.48 18.29
C ARG A 71 -18.06 -28.69 17.35
N LEU A 72 -18.11 -29.83 16.68
CA LEU A 72 -19.28 -30.29 15.95
C LEU A 72 -20.45 -30.46 16.94
N PRO A 73 -21.64 -29.89 16.68
CA PRO A 73 -22.82 -30.18 17.48
C PRO A 73 -23.27 -31.62 17.21
N GLY A 74 -23.57 -32.35 18.28
CA GLY A 74 -24.00 -33.73 18.25
C GLY A 74 -25.23 -33.94 17.37
N THR A 75 -25.20 -35.04 16.62
CA THR A 75 -26.40 -35.65 16.05
C THR A 75 -27.12 -36.40 17.18
N PRO A 76 -28.34 -36.01 17.58
CA PRO A 76 -29.19 -36.82 18.45
C PRO A 76 -29.80 -37.99 17.64
N PRO A 77 -30.42 -38.97 18.33
CA PRO A 77 -30.14 -40.41 18.25
C PRO A 77 -30.34 -41.08 16.89
#